data_AF-A0A3D2J7D0-F1
#
_entry.id   AF-A0A3D2J7D0-F1
#
_cell.length_a   1.000
_cell.length_b   1.000
_cell.length_c   1.000
_cell.angle_alpha   90.00
_cell.angle_beta   90.00
_cell.angle_gamma   90.00
#
_symmetry.space_group_name_H-M   'P 1'
#
loop_
_entity.id
_entity.type
_entity.pdbx_description
1 polymer ?
#
loop_
_entity_poly.entity_id
_entity_poly.type
_entity_poly.pdbx_seq_one_letter_code
_entity_poly.pdbx_strand_id
1 'polypeptide(L)'
;AGIYNITHQEMGHELLERKLRHINATGASVVATGNPGCMMQIAMGLREQGRDVAVLHPVQLLDESYREAGLYTAPAQEAAQSQQPALLIGTALALYLAAMLYRRYMRKYLKNVDQSR
;
A
#
# COMPACT_ATOMS: atom_id res chain seq x y z
N ALA A 1 17.51 -7.36 -11.13
CA ALA A 1 16.97 -6.61 -9.97
C ALA A 1 16.21 -7.61 -9.12
N GLY A 2 16.55 -7.66 -7.84
CA GLY A 2 16.27 -8.69 -6.83
C GLY A 2 16.57 -8.05 -5.47
N ILE A 3 17.19 -8.75 -4.52
CA ILE A 3 17.54 -8.17 -3.19
C ILE A 3 18.56 -7.01 -3.22
N TYR A 4 19.16 -6.72 -4.38
CA TYR A 4 20.18 -5.67 -4.54
C TYR A 4 19.70 -4.29 -4.11
N ASN A 5 18.40 -4.00 -4.20
CA ASN A 5 17.84 -2.75 -3.69
C ASN A 5 17.97 -2.59 -2.17
N ILE A 6 18.19 -3.68 -1.45
CA ILE A 6 18.36 -3.73 0.00
C ILE A 6 19.83 -4.00 0.33
N THR A 7 20.47 -4.95 -0.36
CA THR A 7 21.84 -5.36 -0.05
C THR A 7 22.90 -4.44 -0.64
N HIS A 8 22.61 -3.72 -1.73
CA HIS A 8 23.55 -2.86 -2.45
C HIS A 8 22.83 -1.61 -3.01
N GLN A 9 22.42 -0.71 -2.12
CA GLN A 9 21.51 0.40 -2.44
C GLN A 9 22.01 1.32 -3.56
N GLU A 10 23.28 1.74 -3.53
CA GLU A 10 23.86 2.66 -4.52
C GLU A 10 23.80 2.08 -5.95
N MET A 11 24.28 0.85 -6.11
CA MET A 11 24.20 0.13 -7.38
C MET A 11 22.74 -0.11 -7.81
N GLY A 12 21.86 -0.41 -6.84
CA GLY A 12 20.42 -0.54 -7.09
C GLY A 12 19.80 0.74 -7.65
N HIS A 13 20.21 1.90 -7.13
CA HIS A 13 19.75 3.20 -7.60
C HIS A 13 20.31 3.53 -8.99
N GLU A 14 21.60 3.31 -9.25
CA GLU A 14 22.19 3.52 -10.58
C GLU A 14 21.50 2.66 -11.66
N LEU A 15 21.23 1.38 -11.33
CA LEU A 15 20.50 0.47 -12.22
C LEU A 15 19.06 0.92 -12.45
N LEU A 16 18.40 1.47 -11.43
CA LEU A 16 17.05 2.01 -11.54
C LEU A 16 17.04 3.22 -12.49
N GLU A 17 17.91 4.20 -12.26
CA GLU A 17 18.02 5.40 -13.10
C GLU A 17 18.28 5.05 -14.57
N ARG A 18 19.20 4.10 -14.82
CA ARG A 18 19.45 3.63 -16.19
C ARG A 18 18.19 3.04 -16.83
N LYS A 19 17.41 2.23 -16.11
CA LYS A 19 16.17 1.65 -16.63
C LYS A 19 15.12 2.73 -16.91
N LEU A 20 14.93 3.68 -16.00
CA LEU A 20 13.95 4.75 -16.17
C LEU A 20 14.26 5.60 -17.40
N ARG A 21 15.53 5.94 -17.63
CA ARG A 21 15.95 6.62 -18.87
C ARG A 21 15.57 5.84 -20.13
N HIS A 22 15.83 4.54 -20.15
CA HIS A 22 15.47 3.71 -21.31
C HIS A 22 13.96 3.57 -21.50
N ILE A 23 13.20 3.38 -20.41
CA ILE A 23 11.73 3.33 -20.46
C ILE A 23 11.17 4.65 -21.02
N ASN A 24 11.63 5.79 -20.51
CA ASN A 24 11.17 7.09 -21.01
C ASN A 24 11.50 7.30 -22.50
N ALA A 25 12.65 6.80 -22.95
CA ALA A 25 13.07 6.91 -24.34
C ALA A 25 12.19 6.09 -25.30
N THR A 26 11.48 5.06 -24.84
CA THR A 26 10.58 4.28 -25.72
C THR A 26 9.24 4.97 -25.98
N GLY A 27 8.83 5.92 -25.12
CA GLY A 27 7.49 6.50 -25.18
C GLY A 27 6.36 5.51 -24.84
N ALA A 28 6.69 4.35 -24.26
CA ALA A 28 5.69 3.35 -23.90
C ALA A 28 4.79 3.85 -22.76
N SER A 29 3.48 3.59 -22.89
CA SER A 29 2.49 3.82 -21.82
C SER A 29 2.47 2.70 -20.77
N VAL A 30 3.06 1.54 -21.08
CA VAL A 30 3.05 0.36 -20.22
C VAL A 30 4.43 -0.31 -20.19
N VAL A 31 4.85 -0.73 -19.00
CA VAL A 31 6.03 -1.58 -18.76
C VAL A 31 5.57 -2.89 -18.12
N ALA A 32 5.81 -4.01 -18.80
CA ALA A 32 5.50 -5.34 -18.27
C ALA A 32 6.72 -5.97 -17.60
N THR A 33 6.58 -6.44 -16.34
CA THR A 33 7.64 -7.17 -15.62
C THR A 33 7.06 -8.13 -14.60
N GLY A 34 7.59 -9.36 -14.56
CA GLY A 34 7.11 -10.43 -13.65
C GLY A 34 7.68 -10.39 -12.24
N ASN A 35 8.67 -9.53 -11.97
CA ASN A 35 9.31 -9.47 -10.64
C ASN A 35 8.70 -8.33 -9.79
N PRO A 36 8.02 -8.63 -8.67
CA PRO A 36 7.41 -7.63 -7.79
C PRO A 36 8.39 -6.57 -7.28
N GLY A 37 9.64 -6.95 -6.99
CA GLY A 37 10.67 -5.99 -6.55
C GLY A 37 11.02 -4.99 -7.65
N CYS A 38 11.17 -5.46 -8.89
CA CYS A 38 11.35 -4.57 -10.05
C CYS A 38 10.12 -3.69 -10.26
N MET A 39 8.91 -4.26 -10.17
CA MET A 39 7.66 -3.53 -10.37
C MET A 39 7.58 -2.34 -9.41
N MET A 40 7.77 -2.59 -8.11
CA MET A 40 7.72 -1.57 -7.09
C MET A 40 8.74 -0.46 -7.32
N GLN A 41 10.01 -0.82 -7.57
CA GLN A 41 11.07 0.16 -7.78
C GLN A 41 10.84 1.01 -9.04
N ILE A 42 10.47 0.38 -10.16
CA ILE A 42 10.24 1.08 -11.42
C ILE A 42 9.01 1.98 -11.30
N ALA A 43 7.91 1.48 -10.71
CA ALA A 43 6.70 2.27 -10.50
C ALA A 43 6.96 3.48 -9.60
N MET A 44 7.74 3.31 -8.53
CA MET A 44 8.14 4.41 -7.66
C MET A 44 8.98 5.44 -8.42
N GLY A 45 10.02 5.02 -9.14
CA GLY A 45 10.88 5.93 -9.89
C GLY A 45 10.15 6.68 -11.01
N LEU A 46 9.22 6.02 -11.71
CA LEU A 46 8.37 6.69 -12.72
C LEU A 46 7.46 7.74 -12.07
N ARG A 47 6.87 7.44 -10.91
CA ARG A 47 6.07 8.40 -10.13
C ARG A 47 6.88 9.59 -9.66
N GLU A 48 8.09 9.36 -9.17
CA GLU A 48 9.02 10.45 -8.77
C GLU A 48 9.39 11.35 -9.95
N GLN A 49 9.49 10.79 -11.16
CA GLN A 49 9.70 11.55 -12.40
C GLN A 49 8.42 12.18 -12.98
N GLY A 50 7.27 12.05 -12.31
CA GLY A 50 5.98 12.56 -12.79
C GLY A 50 5.49 11.90 -14.09
N ARG A 51 5.93 10.66 -14.37
CA ARG A 51 5.58 9.91 -15.58
C ARG A 51 4.34 9.06 -15.34
N ASP A 52 3.37 9.18 -16.25
CA ASP A 52 2.18 8.33 -16.27
C ASP A 52 2.41 7.09 -17.15
N VAL A 53 3.17 6.14 -16.61
CA VAL A 53 3.47 4.86 -17.26
C VAL A 53 3.05 3.73 -16.33
N ALA A 54 2.15 2.86 -16.81
CA ALA A 54 1.65 1.75 -16.01
C ALA A 54 2.70 0.64 -15.92
N VAL A 55 3.00 0.17 -14.70
CA VAL A 55 3.89 -0.97 -14.48
C VAL A 55 3.06 -2.18 -14.11
N LEU A 56 2.96 -3.16 -15.01
CA LEU A 56 2.05 -4.31 -14.90
C LEU A 56 2.81 -5.63 -14.88
N HIS A 57 2.23 -6.63 -14.21
CA HIS A 57 2.64 -8.01 -14.38
C HIS A 57 2.13 -8.52 -15.74
N PRO A 58 2.89 -9.34 -16.49
CA PRO A 58 2.44 -9.85 -17.80
C PRO A 58 1.08 -10.56 -17.76
N VAL A 59 0.76 -11.26 -16.66
CA VAL A 59 -0.55 -11.91 -16.46
C VAL A 59 -1.70 -10.89 -16.43
N GLN A 60 -1.49 -9.65 -15.97
CA GLN A 60 -2.54 -8.63 -16.00
C GLN A 60 -2.86 -8.21 -17.44
N LEU A 61 -1.85 -8.15 -18.31
CA LEU A 61 -2.06 -7.87 -19.74
C LEU A 61 -2.80 -9.02 -20.43
N LEU A 62 -2.49 -10.27 -20.06
CA LEU A 62 -3.22 -11.43 -20.55
C LEU A 62 -4.67 -11.45 -20.06
N ASP A 63 -4.91 -11.12 -18.78
CA ASP A 63 -6.25 -11.00 -18.22
C ASP A 63 -7.08 -9.94 -18.96
N GLU A 64 -6.52 -8.76 -19.17
CA GLU A 64 -7.16 -7.69 -19.93
C GLU A 64 -7.46 -8.13 -21.37
N SER A 65 -6.48 -8.71 -22.06
CA SER A 65 -6.63 -9.20 -23.43
C SER A 65 -7.73 -10.26 -23.57
N TYR A 66 -7.79 -11.23 -22.65
CA TYR A 66 -8.79 -12.30 -22.70
C TYR A 66 -10.19 -11.80 -22.31
N ARG A 67 -10.28 -10.82 -21.40
CA ARG A 67 -11.56 -10.15 -21.07
C ARG A 67 -12.07 -9.34 -22.25
N GLU A 68 -11.22 -8.58 -22.93
CA GLU A 68 -11.58 -7.83 -24.14
C GLU A 68 -12.00 -8.76 -25.29
N ALA A 69 -11.34 -9.91 -25.41
CA ALA A 69 -11.70 -10.93 -26.38
C ALA A 69 -13.00 -11.71 -26.02
N GLY A 70 -13.60 -11.47 -24.86
CA GLY A 70 -14.81 -12.15 -24.40
C GLY A 70 -14.61 -13.64 -24.10
N LEU A 71 -13.37 -14.08 -23.86
CA LEU A 71 -13.04 -15.49 -23.62
C LEU A 71 -13.39 -15.95 -22.20
N TYR A 72 -13.43 -15.02 -21.25
CA TYR A 72 -14.04 -15.24 -19.93
C TYR A 72 -14.42 -13.90 -19.29
N THR A 73 -15.41 -13.95 -18.40
CA THR A 73 -15.75 -12.84 -17.51
C THR A 73 -15.02 -13.07 -16.21
N ALA A 74 -14.14 -12.15 -15.82
CA ALA A 74 -13.56 -12.19 -14.48
C ALA A 74 -14.70 -12.19 -13.45
N PRO A 75 -14.65 -13.02 -12.39
CA PRO A 75 -15.59 -12.87 -11.29
C PRO A 75 -15.51 -11.43 -10.80
N ALA A 76 -16.66 -10.83 -10.47
CA ALA A 76 -16.68 -9.50 -9.87
C ALA A 76 -15.64 -9.51 -8.74
N GLN A 77 -14.62 -8.65 -8.84
CA GLN A 77 -13.65 -8.50 -7.77
C GLN A 77 -14.47 -8.27 -6.51
N GLU A 78 -14.47 -9.24 -5.59
CA GLU A 78 -14.91 -9.02 -4.21
C GLU A 78 -13.97 -7.96 -3.65
N ALA A 79 -14.35 -6.73 -3.91
CA ALA A 79 -13.53 -5.56 -3.76
C ALA A 79 -13.18 -5.43 -2.29
N ALA A 80 -11.91 -5.60 -1.95
CA ALA A 80 -11.30 -4.96 -0.79
C ALA A 80 -12.07 -5.14 0.55
N GLN A 81 -12.75 -6.27 0.74
CA GLN A 81 -13.65 -6.50 1.88
C GLN A 81 -12.96 -7.28 3.01
N SER A 82 -11.68 -6.99 3.27
CA SER A 82 -10.93 -7.58 4.39
C SER A 82 -10.21 -6.55 5.27
N GLN A 83 -10.62 -5.27 5.21
CA GLN A 83 -10.09 -4.22 6.11
C GLN A 83 -11.17 -3.63 7.05
N GLN A 84 -12.31 -4.29 7.25
CA GLN A 84 -13.33 -3.82 8.20
C GLN A 84 -13.13 -4.27 9.67
N PRO A 85 -12.55 -5.43 10.02
CA PRO A 85 -12.50 -5.84 11.43
C PRO A 85 -11.48 -5.03 12.26
N ALA A 86 -10.40 -4.53 11.66
CA ALA A 86 -9.35 -3.81 12.39
C ALA A 86 -9.79 -2.44 12.93
N LEU A 87 -10.63 -1.71 12.18
CA LEU A 87 -11.11 -0.38 12.59
C LEU A 87 -12.08 -0.48 13.79
N LEU A 88 -12.96 -1.48 13.80
CA LEU A 88 -13.94 -1.69 14.87
C LEU A 88 -13.28 -2.13 16.18
N ILE A 89 -12.26 -3.00 16.10
CA ILE A 89 -11.50 -3.42 17.29
C ILE A 89 -10.72 -2.23 17.86
N GLY A 90 -10.11 -1.41 17.01
CA GLY A 90 -9.38 -0.21 17.43
C GLY A 90 -10.26 0.83 18.14
N THR A 91 -11.43 1.14 17.58
CA THR A 91 -12.37 2.10 18.21
C THR A 91 -12.95 1.58 19.52
N ALA A 92 -13.28 0.28 19.61
CA ALA A 92 -13.76 -0.33 20.84
C ALA A 92 -12.71 -0.28 21.97
N LEU A 93 -11.44 -0.59 21.67
CA LEU A 93 -10.33 -0.48 22.63
C LEU A 93 -10.12 0.96 23.11
N ALA A 94 -10.15 1.93 22.20
CA ALA A 94 -9.99 3.35 22.52
C ALA A 94 -11.11 3.85 23.46
N LEU A 95 -12.36 3.53 23.15
CA LEU A 95 -13.52 3.89 23.98
C LEU A 95 -13.46 3.22 25.35
N TYR A 96 -13.07 1.94 25.41
CA TYR A 96 -12.90 1.22 26.67
C TYR A 96 -11.85 1.87 27.57
N LEU A 97 -10.67 2.19 27.02
CA LEU A 97 -9.59 2.85 27.76
C LEU A 97 -10.01 4.25 28.23
N ALA A 98 -10.65 5.03 27.37
CA ALA A 98 -11.17 6.35 27.74
C ALA A 98 -12.17 6.26 28.91
N ALA A 99 -13.13 5.34 28.83
CA ALA A 99 -14.10 5.12 29.90
C ALA A 99 -13.43 4.61 31.20
N MET A 100 -12.44 3.73 31.09
CA MET A 100 -11.67 3.23 32.24
C MET A 100 -10.89 4.35 32.94
N LEU A 101 -10.21 5.20 32.17
CA LEU A 101 -9.45 6.34 32.67
C LEU A 101 -10.39 7.39 33.28
N TYR A 102 -11.51 7.68 32.63
CA TYR A 102 -12.53 8.58 33.15
C TYR A 102 -13.11 8.07 34.49
N ARG A 103 -13.43 6.77 34.59
CA ARG A 103 -13.87 6.14 35.84
C ARG A 103 -12.79 6.17 36.94
N ARG A 104 -11.50 6.07 36.57
CA ARG A 104 -10.38 6.21 37.54
C ARG A 104 -10.23 7.66 38.00
N TYR A 105 -10.31 8.62 37.08
CA TYR A 105 -10.26 10.05 37.37
C TYR A 105 -11.41 10.45 38.29
N MET A 106 -12.65 10.09 37.94
CA MET A 106 -13.83 10.42 38.75
C MET A 106 -13.78 9.80 40.15
N ARG A 107 -13.26 8.58 40.30
CA ARG A 107 -13.05 7.98 41.64
C ARG A 107 -12.04 8.76 42.49
N LYS A 108 -10.97 9.30 41.89
CA LYS A 108 -10.02 10.17 42.61
C LYS A 108 -10.65 11.52 42.94
N TYR A 109 -11.34 12.13 41.98
CA TYR A 109 -12.01 13.41 42.16
C TYR A 109 -13.01 13.37 43.32
N LEU A 110 -13.90 12.37 43.34
CA LEU A 110 -14.91 12.22 44.40
C LEU A 110 -14.28 12.01 45.79
N LYS A 111 -13.20 11.22 45.91
CA LYS A 111 -12.48 11.05 47.18
C LYS A 111 -11.86 12.36 47.69
N ASN A 112 -11.29 13.16 46.80
CA ASN A 112 -10.67 14.43 47.16
C ASN A 112 -11.73 15.49 47.57
N VAL A 113 -12.91 15.48 46.96
CA VAL A 113 -14.02 16.37 47.33
C VAL A 113 -14.56 16.03 48.72
N ASP A 114 -14.72 14.73 49.03
CA ASP A 114 -15.21 14.26 50.33
C ASP A 114 -14.23 14.58 51.48
N GLN A 115 -12.92 14.56 51.21
CA GLN A 115 -11.88 14.90 52.19
C GLN A 115 -11.73 16.42 52.45
N SER A 116 -12.40 17.25 51.64
CA SER A 116 -12.36 18.73 51.74
C SER A 116 -13.62 19.34 52.38
N ARG A 117 -14.55 18.51 52.86
CA ARG A 117 -15.71 18.88 53.69
C ARG A 117 -15.48 18.49 55.14
#